data_AF-A0A7V4PE97-F1
#
_entry.id   AF-A0A7V4PE97-F1
#
_cell.length_a   1.000
_cell.length_b   1.000
_cell.length_c   1.000
_cell.angle_alpha   90.00
_cell.angle_beta   90.00
_cell.angle_gamma   90.00
#
_symmetry.space_group_name_H-M   'P 1'
#
loop_
_entity.id
_entity.type
_entity.pdbx_description
1 polymer ?
#
loop_
_entity_poly.entity_id
_entity_poly.type
_entity_poly.pdbx_seq_one_letter_code
_entity_poly.pdbx_strand_id
1 'polypeptide(L)' 'MNLFKSGTLTWWQVGALKLSLLCIGIAIGAHWSEIFVSYFVVLLALGLALGFYVAYVWFGQNENN' A
#
# COMPACT_ATOMS: atom_id res chain seq x y z
N MET A 1 23.79 21.10 9.36
CA MET A 1 23.42 20.65 7.99
C MET A 1 21.91 20.52 7.97
N ASN A 2 21.23 21.40 7.23
CA ASN A 2 19.75 21.50 7.24
C ASN A 2 19.14 20.32 6.46
N LEU A 3 18.57 19.36 7.18
CA LEU A 3 17.92 18.14 6.65
C LEU A 3 16.57 18.40 5.96
N PHE A 4 16.05 19.63 6.06
CA PHE A 4 14.74 20.01 5.53
C PHE A 4 14.84 21.10 4.46
N LYS A 5 15.73 20.89 3.48
CA LYS A 5 15.71 21.71 2.26
C LYS A 5 14.68 21.11 1.31
N SER A 6 13.65 21.88 0.95
CA SER A 6 12.70 21.53 -0.10
C SER A 6 13.46 21.39 -1.43
N GLY A 7 13.88 20.17 -1.72
CA GLY A 7 14.43 19.81 -3.02
C GLY A 7 13.27 19.61 -3.99
N THR A 8 13.11 20.54 -4.92
CA THR A 8 12.20 20.36 -6.06
C THR A 8 12.77 19.26 -6.95
N LEU A 9 12.25 18.05 -6.81
CA LEU A 9 12.55 16.93 -7.72
C LEU A 9 12.11 17.31 -9.13
N THR A 10 13.01 17.17 -10.11
CA THR A 10 12.66 17.40 -11.51
C THR A 10 11.65 16.33 -11.97
N TRP A 11 10.82 16.66 -12.95
CA TRP A 11 9.77 15.76 -13.45
C TRP A 11 10.29 14.36 -13.83
N TRP A 12 11.51 14.29 -14.38
CA TRP A 12 12.23 13.05 -14.68
C TRP A 12 12.65 12.26 -13.44
N GLN A 13 13.05 12.92 -12.35
CA GLN A 13 13.37 12.26 -11.09
C GLN A 13 12.12 11.69 -10.41
N VAL A 14 10.98 12.39 -10.51
CA VAL A 14 9.69 11.86 -10.03
C VAL A 14 9.26 10.63 -10.84
N GLY A 15 9.47 10.65 -12.17
CA GLY A 15 9.23 9.50 -13.04
C GLY A 15 10.09 8.28 -12.65
N ALA A 16 11.39 8.49 -12.45
CA ALA A 16 12.31 7.44 -12.00
C ALA A 16 11.94 6.91 -10.60
N LEU A 17 11.53 7.80 -9.68
CA LEU A 17 11.09 7.41 -8.33
C LEU A 17 9.82 6.56 -8.38
N LYS A 18 8.83 6.93 -9.19
CA LYS A 18 7.60 6.15 -9.39
C LYS A 18 7.90 4.76 -9.95
N LEU A 19 8.79 4.68 -10.94
CA LEU A 19 9.19 3.41 -11.53
C LEU A 19 9.95 2.53 -10.53
N SER A 20 10.85 3.13 -9.74
CA SER A 20 11.59 2.44 -8.70
C SER A 20 10.66 1.92 -7.60
N LEU A 21 9.66 2.72 -7.18
CA LEU A 21 8.63 2.29 -6.23
C LEU A 21 7.81 1.11 -6.76
N LEU A 22 7.46 1.13 -8.05
CA LEU A 22 6.72 0.07 -8.72
C LEU A 22 7.56 -1.22 -8.81
N CYS A 23 8.83 -1.12 -9.20
CA CYS A 23 9.76 -2.25 -9.20
C CYS A 23 9.94 -2.84 -7.79
N ILE A 24 10.09 -2.00 -6.76
CA ILE A 24 10.21 -2.45 -5.37
C ILE A 24 8.91 -3.12 -4.91
N GLY A 25 7.75 -2.54 -5.23
CA GLY A 25 6.44 -3.13 -4.91
C GLY A 25 6.23 -4.50 -5.56
N ILE A 26 6.63 -4.65 -6.83
CA ILE A 26 6.58 -5.94 -7.52
C ILE A 26 7.58 -6.94 -6.92
N ALA A 27 8.81 -6.51 -6.61
CA ALA A 27 9.81 -7.38 -6.01
C ALA A 27 9.37 -7.87 -4.62
N ILE A 28 8.83 -6.98 -3.79
CA ILE A 28 8.26 -7.32 -2.48
C ILE A 28 7.05 -8.24 -2.65
N GLY A 29 6.13 -7.93 -3.59
CA GLY A 29 4.95 -8.74 -3.86
C GLY A 29 5.26 -10.13 -4.43
N ALA A 30 6.29 -10.25 -5.27
CA ALA A 30 6.74 -11.53 -5.84
C ALA A 30 7.41 -12.41 -4.79
N HIS A 31 8.26 -11.84 -3.94
CA HIS A 31 8.90 -12.57 -2.83
C HIS A 31 7.95 -12.82 -1.65
N TRP A 32 6.83 -12.08 -1.55
CA TRP A 32 5.79 -12.36 -0.56
C TRP A 32 5.15 -13.73 -0.72
N SER A 33 5.16 -14.33 -1.92
CA SER A 33 4.56 -15.65 -2.14
C SER A 33 5.18 -16.73 -1.26
N GLU A 34 6.51 -16.82 -1.16
CA GLU A 34 7.18 -17.88 -0.37
C GLU A 34 6.94 -17.74 1.14
N ILE A 35 6.88 -16.51 1.66
CA ILE A 35 6.72 -16.25 3.10
C ILE A 35 5.24 -16.30 3.50
N PHE A 36 4.35 -15.80 2.65
CA PHE A 36 2.93 -15.73 2.94
C PHE A 36 2.14 -16.96 2.55
N VAL A 37 2.64 -17.90 1.74
CA VAL A 37 1.90 -19.15 1.43
C VAL A 37 1.42 -19.87 2.70
N SER A 38 2.24 -19.92 3.75
CA SER A 38 1.85 -20.57 5.01
C SER A 38 0.83 -19.77 5.84
N TYR A 39 0.75 -18.46 5.67
CA TYR A 39 -0.15 -17.56 6.41
C TYR A 39 -1.22 -16.93 5.51
N PHE A 40 -1.31 -17.37 4.26
CA PHE A 40 -2.10 -16.74 3.20
C PHE A 40 -3.57 -16.70 3.59
N VAL A 41 -4.07 -17.80 4.13
CA VAL A 41 -5.45 -17.93 4.60
C VAL A 41 -5.74 -16.97 5.76
N VAL A 42 -4.80 -16.80 6.69
CA VAL A 42 -4.96 -15.91 7.86
C VAL A 42 -4.93 -14.45 7.42
N LEU A 43 -3.99 -14.07 6.55
CA LEU A 43 -3.91 -12.70 6.05
C LEU A 43 -5.09 -12.35 5.13
N LEU A 44 -5.54 -13.28 4.30
CA LEU A 44 -6.71 -13.09 3.45
C LEU A 44 -7.97 -12.95 4.29
N ALA A 45 -8.14 -13.77 5.33
CA ALA A 45 -9.22 -13.62 6.30
C ALA A 45 -9.17 -12.27 7.02
N LEU A 46 -7.99 -11.82 7.43
CA LEU A 46 -7.81 -10.54 8.12
C LEU A 46 -8.04 -9.34 7.18
N GLY A 47 -7.58 -9.44 5.93
CA GLY A 47 -7.81 -8.46 4.87
C GLY A 47 -9.28 -8.36 4.48
N LEU A 48 -9.97 -9.50 4.35
CA LEU A 48 -11.42 -9.52 4.16
C LEU A 48 -12.15 -8.93 5.37
N ALA A 49 -11.78 -9.31 6.60
CA ALA A 49 -12.42 -8.78 7.81
C ALA A 49 -12.25 -7.26 7.92
N LEU A 50 -11.04 -6.73 7.68
CA LEU A 50 -10.81 -5.28 7.64
C LEU A 50 -11.56 -4.61 6.47
N GLY A 51 -11.56 -5.22 5.29
CA GLY A 51 -12.28 -4.70 4.13
C GLY A 51 -13.79 -4.61 4.38
N PHE A 52 -14.37 -5.64 4.98
CA PHE A 52 -15.77 -5.65 5.41
C PHE A 52 -16.03 -4.62 6.50
N TYR A 53 -15.14 -4.48 7.49
CA TYR A 53 -15.27 -3.46 8.53
C TYR A 53 -15.24 -2.04 7.95
N VAL A 54 -14.29 -1.76 7.06
CA VAL A 54 -14.18 -0.45 6.39
C VAL A 54 -15.39 -0.19 5.51
N ALA A 55 -15.86 -1.19 4.75
CA ALA A 55 -17.08 -1.08 3.96
C ALA A 55 -18.30 -0.81 4.85
N TYR A 56 -18.43 -1.53 5.97
CA TYR A 56 -19.52 -1.33 6.93
C TYR A 56 -19.49 0.08 7.55
N VAL A 57 -18.32 0.55 7.97
CA VAL A 57 -18.14 1.92 8.47
C VAL A 57 -18.48 2.95 7.39
N TRP A 58 -18.05 2.73 6.15
CA TRP A 58 -18.30 3.65 5.04
C TRP A 58 -19.79 3.71 4.66
N PHE A 59 -20.47 2.56 4.65
CA PHE A 59 -21.93 2.51 4.44
C PHE A 59 -22.69 3.17 5.60
N GLY A 60 -22.30 2.93 6.85
CA GLY A 60 -22.90 3.59 8.01
C GLY A 60 -22.63 5.11 8.08
N GLN A 61 -21.51 5.56 7.51
CA GLN A 61 -21.16 6.98 7.45
C GLN A 61 -21.94 7.75 6.37
N ASN A 62 -22.36 7.08 5.30
CA ASN A 62 -23.22 7.68 4.27
C ASN A 62 -24.70 7.78 4.69
N GLU A 63 -25.16 6.98 5.66
CA GLU A 63 -26.55 7.06 6.14
C GLU A 63 -26.79 8.21 7.15
N ASN A 64 -25.72 8.76 7.74
CA ASN A 64 -25.79 9.86 8.72
C ASN A 64 -25.40 11.25 8.15
N ASN A 65 -25.37 11.43 6.83
CA ASN A 65 -25.20 12.75 6.17
C ASN A 65 -26.42 13.14 5.35
#